data_AF-A0A969GLF1-F1
#
_entry.id   AF-A0A969GLF1-F1
#
_cell.length_a   1.000
_cell.length_b   1.000
_cell.length_c   1.000
_cell.angle_alpha   90.00
_cell.angle_beta   90.00
_cell.angle_gamma   90.00
#
_symmetry.space_group_name_H-M   'P 1'
#
loop_
_entity.id
_entity.type
_entity.pdbx_description
1 polymer ?
#
loop_
_entity_poly.entity_id
_entity_poly.type
_entity_poly.pdbx_seq_one_letter_code
_entity_poly.pdbx_strand_id
1 'polypeptide(L)'
;LLAVLTFGAYSALAWTSRCLLPGPFALVSQLPFFSGNRYPSRYSVMLLIGVGVLAAYGLASALMRLAQSRRPTQSASAGESAPQWMAWLLAAVCGLFLFEHLSTPLPLNDFRIPPIYDRLAAVEGDFAVLELPTGWRNGARVQGISDELIMMQQWYQTRYGQHRLGGNTSRNPAYKFDYFIQAPLIGDLIGLMNADREHVAPVVEAELGALIAANRPRAADVLDQLGVEFVVVHVEESPPALLRFIDAVLPLALVEEWKGDNWRGEASTIRLYQVASSQQPSTKQPSTKQIDIPSEAGRLHLAEGWSSLASSDGHIRYATANPAELMLDLPERGGLLQIELFGPAREAEILLNGETLGSFVIDDSPQVVELAVPPGVANQLVDRLRFDFGDAVTPAHLTATSPDERGWSIGATGAFLAPDAALVVASAGEEVGNDARLFVNGREIADEGRGYHLVALDATGAVLDRTQFDTLAAPSESAAMAAWLDALPNGVIVAGAVADEASYNLSQDAVDALARLGVATDLRGHFRWSHAFVGVVGAAPGSALEASSLLRPAVVAVGAPVDAEFVSGGVGRIDFTPAQSAPDS
;
A
#
# COMPACT_ATOMS: atom_id res chain seq x y z
N LEU A 1 16.01 -30.72 14.68
CA LEU A 1 15.34 -30.07 13.53
C LEU A 1 14.57 -28.83 13.96
N LEU A 2 13.51 -28.96 14.78
CA LEU A 2 12.70 -27.81 15.27
C LEU A 2 13.52 -26.72 15.96
N ALA A 3 14.48 -27.12 16.81
CA ALA A 3 15.45 -26.21 17.45
C ALA A 3 16.32 -25.42 16.47
N VAL A 4 16.56 -25.98 15.29
CA VAL A 4 17.40 -25.35 14.27
C VAL A 4 16.56 -24.40 13.40
N LEU A 5 15.26 -24.66 13.28
CA LEU A 5 14.32 -23.79 12.58
C LEU A 5 13.97 -22.52 13.36
N THR A 6 14.13 -22.51 14.70
CA THR A 6 13.90 -21.32 15.53
C THR A 6 15.02 -20.27 15.45
N PHE A 7 16.20 -20.61 14.93
CA PHE A 7 17.29 -19.64 14.73
C PHE A 7 17.02 -18.65 13.57
N GLY A 8 15.86 -18.76 12.92
CA GLY A 8 15.42 -17.88 11.85
C GLY A 8 16.06 -18.19 10.50
N ALA A 9 15.68 -17.41 9.50
CA ALA A 9 16.22 -17.52 8.14
C ALA A 9 17.72 -17.19 8.11
N TYR A 10 18.17 -16.29 8.98
CA TYR A 10 19.55 -15.87 9.06
C TYR A 10 19.99 -15.77 10.51
N SER A 11 21.17 -16.30 10.82
CA SER A 11 21.76 -16.22 12.15
C SER A 11 23.05 -15.42 12.06
N ALA A 12 23.19 -14.39 12.90
CA ALA A 12 24.44 -13.64 13.03
C ALA A 12 25.37 -14.36 14.02
N LEU A 13 26.64 -14.57 13.67
CA LEU A 13 27.65 -14.90 14.67
C LEU A 13 27.83 -13.69 15.59
N ALA A 14 27.71 -13.90 16.91
CA ALA A 14 27.70 -12.86 17.94
C ALA A 14 28.92 -11.90 17.95
N TRP A 15 29.96 -12.17 17.16
CA TRP A 15 31.19 -11.37 17.06
C TRP A 15 31.38 -10.68 15.71
N THR A 16 30.53 -10.95 14.71
CA THR A 16 30.55 -10.27 13.41
C THR A 16 29.13 -10.11 12.90
N SER A 17 28.52 -8.96 13.14
CA SER A 17 27.20 -8.57 12.57
C SER A 17 27.18 -8.43 11.04
N ARG A 18 28.26 -8.83 10.34
CA ARG A 18 28.46 -8.67 8.89
C ARG A 18 28.37 -9.97 8.08
N CYS A 19 28.23 -11.13 8.72
CA CYS A 19 28.10 -12.41 8.02
C CYS A 19 26.85 -13.14 8.53
N LEU A 20 25.78 -13.06 7.75
CA LEU A 20 24.53 -13.77 7.99
C LEU A 20 24.66 -15.16 7.38
N LEU A 21 24.72 -16.20 8.23
CA LEU A 21 24.67 -17.57 7.73
C LEU A 21 23.19 -17.94 7.51
N PRO A 22 22.80 -18.38 6.30
CA PRO A 22 21.44 -18.85 6.06
C PRO A 22 21.16 -20.08 6.94
N GLY A 23 20.20 -19.94 7.83
CA GLY A 23 19.72 -21.00 8.70
C GLY A 23 18.82 -21.97 7.93
N PRO A 24 18.60 -23.20 8.43
CA PRO A 24 17.74 -24.19 7.76
C PRO A 24 16.30 -23.72 7.53
N PHE A 25 15.83 -22.73 8.31
CA PHE A 25 14.53 -22.13 8.09
C PHE A 25 14.45 -21.37 6.75
N ALA A 26 15.54 -20.75 6.26
CA ALA A 26 15.55 -20.08 4.96
C ALA A 26 15.22 -21.02 3.80
N LEU A 27 15.69 -22.28 3.88
CA LEU A 27 15.36 -23.31 2.91
C LEU A 27 13.91 -23.81 3.07
N VAL A 28 13.46 -23.99 4.32
CA VAL A 28 12.08 -24.45 4.60
C VAL A 28 11.04 -23.40 4.22
N SER A 29 11.31 -22.10 4.40
CA SER A 29 10.41 -21.03 3.99
C SER A 29 10.26 -20.89 2.47
N GLN A 30 11.16 -21.49 1.68
CA GLN A 30 11.03 -21.54 0.22
C GLN A 30 10.22 -22.74 -0.27
N LEU A 31 9.94 -23.73 0.59
CA LEU A 31 9.15 -24.89 0.19
C LEU A 31 7.66 -24.50 0.02
N PRO A 32 6.98 -25.02 -1.03
CA PRO A 32 5.53 -24.91 -1.14
C PRO A 32 4.86 -25.38 0.16
N PHE A 33 3.75 -24.75 0.54
CA PHE A 33 3.02 -24.92 1.82
C PHE A 33 3.69 -24.32 3.07
N PHE A 34 5.02 -24.24 3.15
CA PHE A 34 5.74 -23.66 4.30
C PHE A 34 6.08 -22.18 4.12
N SER A 35 6.04 -21.65 2.89
CA SER A 35 6.24 -20.22 2.58
C SER A 35 5.24 -19.28 3.26
N GLY A 36 4.07 -19.78 3.65
CA GLY A 36 3.11 -19.04 4.47
C GLY A 36 3.51 -18.94 5.95
N ASN A 37 4.43 -19.79 6.43
CA ASN A 37 4.88 -19.80 7.82
C ASN A 37 6.07 -18.83 7.99
N ARG A 38 5.75 -17.55 8.11
CA ARG A 38 6.72 -16.43 8.11
C ARG A 38 7.41 -16.16 9.45
N TYR A 39 6.97 -16.81 10.52
CA TYR A 39 7.45 -16.56 11.87
C TYR A 39 8.15 -17.80 12.42
N PRO A 40 9.50 -17.86 12.38
CA PRO A 40 10.28 -18.94 12.99
C PRO A 40 9.90 -19.18 14.46
N SER A 41 9.49 -18.10 15.16
CA SER A 41 8.99 -18.14 16.54
C SER A 41 7.79 -19.05 16.74
N ARG A 42 7.02 -19.40 15.71
CA ARG A 42 5.93 -20.39 15.82
C ARG A 42 6.43 -21.79 16.14
N TYR A 43 7.69 -22.10 15.83
CA TYR A 43 8.34 -23.33 16.26
C TYR A 43 8.88 -23.26 17.70
N SER A 44 8.89 -22.08 18.34
CA SER A 44 9.37 -21.91 19.71
C SER A 44 8.57 -22.76 20.69
N VAL A 45 7.25 -22.90 20.50
CA VAL A 45 6.42 -23.73 21.37
C VAL A 45 6.88 -25.19 21.32
N MET A 46 7.08 -25.74 20.12
CA MET A 46 7.55 -27.12 19.98
C MET A 46 8.99 -27.29 20.51
N LEU A 47 9.84 -26.28 20.32
CA LEU A 47 11.19 -26.26 20.88
C LEU A 47 11.17 -26.25 22.40
N LEU A 48 10.43 -25.33 23.01
CA LEU A 48 10.33 -25.15 24.46
C LEU A 48 9.76 -26.40 25.12
N ILE A 49 8.77 -27.06 24.49
CA ILE A 49 8.28 -28.36 24.95
C ILE A 49 9.40 -29.40 24.93
N GLY A 50 10.15 -29.51 23.81
CA GLY A 50 11.25 -30.47 23.69
C GLY A 50 12.41 -30.21 24.68
N VAL A 51 12.83 -28.95 24.81
CA VAL A 51 13.88 -28.53 25.75
C VAL A 51 13.41 -28.70 27.19
N GLY A 52 12.15 -28.40 27.50
CA GLY A 52 11.57 -28.60 28.83
C GLY A 52 11.66 -30.06 29.29
N VAL A 53 11.34 -31.01 28.41
CA VAL A 53 11.49 -32.45 28.70
C VAL A 53 12.96 -32.82 28.94
N LEU A 54 13.89 -32.34 28.11
CA LEU A 54 15.32 -32.60 28.28
C LEU A 54 15.89 -31.97 29.56
N ALA A 55 15.47 -30.75 29.89
CA ALA A 55 15.84 -30.06 31.12
C ALA A 55 15.35 -30.83 32.34
N ALA A 56 14.13 -31.39 32.31
CA ALA A 56 13.62 -32.25 33.37
C ALA A 56 14.48 -33.52 33.56
N TYR A 57 14.85 -34.21 32.48
CA TYR A 57 15.75 -35.37 32.55
C TYR A 57 17.16 -34.99 33.05
N GLY A 58 17.68 -33.84 32.61
CA GLY A 58 18.97 -33.31 33.06
C GLY A 58 18.98 -33.00 34.55
N LEU A 59 17.93 -32.33 35.04
CA LEU A 59 17.73 -32.05 36.46
C LEU A 59 17.59 -33.34 37.26
N ALA A 60 16.81 -34.32 36.78
CA ALA A 60 16.67 -35.62 37.42
C ALA A 60 18.02 -36.35 37.53
N SER A 61 18.81 -36.38 36.46
CA SER A 61 20.14 -36.99 36.43
C SER A 61 21.12 -36.30 37.38
N ALA A 62 21.14 -34.96 37.39
CA ALA A 62 21.99 -34.18 38.30
C ALA A 62 21.63 -34.43 39.77
N LEU A 63 20.34 -34.45 40.09
CA LEU A 63 19.81 -34.76 41.42
C LEU A 63 20.19 -36.19 41.86
N MET A 64 20.06 -37.18 40.97
CA MET A 64 20.47 -38.56 41.25
C MET A 64 21.98 -38.67 41.54
N ARG A 65 22.83 -37.99 40.77
CA ARG A 65 24.29 -37.97 40.98
C ARG A 65 24.68 -37.29 42.28
N LEU A 66 24.02 -36.18 42.63
CA LEU A 66 24.23 -35.47 43.90
C LEU A 66 23.80 -36.32 45.10
N ALA A 67 22.70 -37.08 44.97
CA ALA A 67 22.26 -38.02 45.99
C ALA A 67 23.24 -39.19 46.17
N GLN A 68 23.78 -39.74 45.08
CA GLN A 68 24.75 -40.85 45.10
C GLN A 68 26.15 -40.43 45.58
N SER A 69 26.55 -39.16 45.37
CA SER A 69 27.86 -38.63 45.78
C SER A 69 27.97 -38.42 47.31
N ARG A 70 26.83 -38.38 48.01
CA ARG A 70 26.80 -38.43 49.48
C ARG A 70 26.77 -39.91 49.90
N ARG A 71 27.89 -40.39 50.48
CA ARG A 71 28.06 -41.80 50.88
C ARG A 71 26.83 -42.32 51.66
N PRO A 72 26.33 -43.54 51.35
CA PRO A 72 25.34 -44.19 52.20
C PRO A 72 26.06 -44.64 53.48
N THR A 73 25.81 -43.99 54.60
CA THR A 73 26.03 -44.64 55.89
C THR A 73 25.01 -45.78 55.99
N GLN A 74 25.53 -47.00 56.10
CA GLN A 74 24.78 -48.25 56.06
C GLN A 74 23.57 -48.22 57.01
N SER A 75 22.37 -48.31 56.43
CA SER A 75 21.12 -48.86 56.96
C SER A 75 19.95 -48.02 56.47
N ALA A 76 19.68 -48.07 55.15
CA ALA A 76 18.44 -47.54 54.59
C ALA A 76 17.63 -48.70 54.03
N SER A 77 16.67 -49.17 54.83
CA SER A 77 15.61 -50.07 54.40
C SER A 77 14.79 -49.44 53.27
N ALA A 78 14.32 -50.26 52.34
CA ALA A 78 13.45 -49.87 51.23
C ALA A 78 12.21 -49.11 51.75
N GLY A 79 12.21 -47.79 51.62
CA GLY A 79 11.13 -46.91 52.08
C GLY A 79 11.52 -45.46 52.36
N GLU A 80 12.80 -45.10 52.32
CA GLU A 80 13.23 -43.74 52.66
C GLU A 80 12.87 -42.70 51.58
N SER A 81 11.94 -41.81 51.93
CA SER A 81 11.56 -40.62 51.19
C SER A 81 12.78 -39.78 50.81
N ALA A 82 12.79 -39.22 49.60
CA ALA A 82 13.86 -38.36 49.11
C ALA A 82 14.24 -37.26 50.14
N PRO A 83 15.53 -36.92 50.29
CA PRO A 83 15.98 -35.89 51.22
C PRO A 83 15.24 -34.56 51.03
N GLN A 84 14.77 -33.96 52.13
CA GLN A 84 13.99 -32.70 52.11
C GLN A 84 14.66 -31.56 51.30
N TRP A 85 16.00 -31.49 51.29
CA TRP A 85 16.73 -30.48 50.51
C TRP A 85 16.56 -30.62 48.99
N MET A 86 16.35 -31.83 48.48
CA MET A 86 16.08 -32.08 47.05
C MET A 86 14.69 -31.55 46.67
N ALA A 87 13.71 -31.73 47.56
CA ALA A 87 12.38 -31.16 47.38
C ALA A 87 12.42 -29.63 47.37
N TRP A 88 13.22 -29.01 48.25
CA TRP A 88 13.43 -27.56 48.24
C TRP A 88 14.14 -27.05 46.97
N LEU A 89 15.16 -27.77 46.50
CA LEU A 89 15.85 -27.42 45.26
C LEU A 89 14.92 -27.54 44.04
N LEU A 90 14.13 -28.61 43.96
CA LEU A 90 13.11 -28.78 42.93
C LEU A 90 12.07 -27.65 42.99
N ALA A 91 11.57 -27.34 44.18
CA ALA A 91 10.62 -26.24 44.37
C ALA A 91 11.22 -24.89 43.96
N ALA A 92 12.50 -24.64 44.27
CA ALA A 92 13.20 -23.43 43.88
C ALA A 92 13.36 -23.34 42.35
N VAL A 93 13.77 -24.44 41.68
CA VAL A 93 13.89 -24.47 40.21
C VAL A 93 12.53 -24.28 39.53
N CYS A 94 11.49 -24.96 40.01
CA CYS A 94 10.13 -24.76 39.52
C CYS A 94 9.65 -23.31 39.76
N GLY A 95 9.96 -22.74 40.92
CA GLY A 95 9.64 -21.36 41.26
C GLY A 95 10.32 -20.36 40.33
N LEU A 96 11.61 -20.55 40.04
CA LEU A 96 12.35 -19.73 39.08
C LEU A 96 11.77 -19.84 37.67
N PHE A 97 11.43 -21.06 37.23
CA PHE A 97 10.82 -21.27 35.92
C PHE A 97 9.45 -20.60 35.81
N LEU A 98 8.60 -20.76 36.82
CA LEU A 98 7.30 -20.09 36.89
C LEU A 98 7.44 -18.57 36.94
N PHE A 99 8.42 -18.05 37.69
CA PHE A 99 8.70 -16.61 37.76
C PHE A 99 9.19 -16.05 36.42
N GLU A 100 10.10 -16.75 35.73
CA GLU A 100 10.59 -16.36 34.41
C GLU A 100 9.46 -16.31 33.37
N HIS A 101 8.49 -17.21 33.47
CA HIS A 101 7.34 -17.29 32.56
C HIS A 101 6.11 -16.56 33.09
N LEU A 102 6.24 -15.81 34.18
CA LEU A 102 5.13 -15.09 34.80
C LEU A 102 4.84 -13.81 34.00
N SER A 103 3.89 -13.88 33.07
CA SER A 103 3.35 -12.70 32.39
C SER A 103 2.24 -12.08 33.24
N THR A 104 2.58 -11.33 34.30
CA THR A 104 1.58 -10.64 35.14
C THR A 104 1.91 -9.15 35.35
N PRO A 105 0.96 -8.23 35.07
CA PRO A 105 -0.31 -8.49 34.36
C PRO A 105 -0.04 -8.86 32.89
N LEU A 106 -0.89 -9.70 32.32
CA LEU A 106 -0.95 -9.81 30.85
C LEU A 106 -1.42 -8.45 30.32
N PRO A 107 -0.72 -7.84 29.35
CA PRO A 107 -1.25 -6.67 28.67
C PRO A 107 -2.54 -7.10 27.97
N LEU A 108 -3.68 -6.58 28.45
CA LEU A 108 -5.00 -6.82 27.88
C LEU A 108 -5.52 -5.50 27.34
N ASN A 109 -6.15 -5.57 26.18
CA ASN A 109 -6.89 -4.43 25.62
C ASN A 109 -8.34 -4.49 26.08
N ASP A 110 -8.91 -3.33 26.37
CA ASP A 110 -10.32 -3.19 26.68
C ASP A 110 -11.16 -3.17 25.39
N PHE A 111 -11.99 -4.19 25.22
CA PHE A 111 -12.88 -4.36 24.06
C PHE A 111 -14.28 -3.79 24.30
N ARG A 112 -14.51 -3.03 25.38
CA ARG A 112 -15.76 -2.29 25.55
C ARG A 112 -15.90 -1.28 24.42
N ILE A 113 -17.04 -1.33 23.73
CA ILE A 113 -17.33 -0.44 22.60
C ILE A 113 -17.75 0.92 23.16
N PRO A 114 -17.13 2.04 22.73
CA PRO A 114 -17.55 3.36 23.16
C PRO A 114 -19.03 3.62 22.80
N PRO A 115 -19.87 4.15 23.72
CA PRO A 115 -21.29 4.37 23.48
C PRO A 115 -21.62 5.26 22.28
N ILE A 116 -20.68 6.09 21.82
CA ILE A 116 -20.86 6.93 20.62
C ILE A 116 -21.20 6.10 19.36
N TYR A 117 -20.74 4.84 19.28
CA TYR A 117 -21.09 3.94 18.17
C TYR A 117 -22.54 3.43 18.23
N ASP A 118 -23.24 3.57 19.37
CA ASP A 118 -24.68 3.28 19.44
C ASP A 118 -25.49 4.24 18.57
N ARG A 119 -24.99 5.46 18.34
CA ARG A 119 -25.62 6.45 17.47
C ARG A 119 -25.56 6.03 16.02
N LEU A 120 -24.39 5.58 15.57
CA LEU A 120 -24.20 5.02 14.22
C LEU A 120 -25.09 3.80 14.00
N ALA A 121 -25.20 2.92 15.00
CA ALA A 121 -26.05 1.73 14.92
C ALA A 121 -27.56 2.02 14.87
N ALA A 122 -27.96 3.25 15.21
CA ALA A 122 -29.36 3.68 15.17
C ALA A 122 -29.73 4.38 13.84
N VAL A 123 -28.75 4.64 12.97
CA VAL A 123 -29.00 5.23 11.64
C VAL A 123 -29.44 4.11 10.69
N GLU A 124 -30.61 4.29 10.08
CA GLU A 124 -31.11 3.41 9.02
C GLU A 124 -30.50 3.82 7.67
N GLY A 125 -30.25 2.83 6.80
CA GLY A 125 -29.65 3.04 5.48
C GLY A 125 -28.40 2.19 5.26
N ASP A 126 -27.89 2.24 4.05
CA ASP A 126 -26.61 1.63 3.65
C ASP A 126 -25.60 2.75 3.40
N PHE A 127 -24.53 2.81 4.19
CA PHE A 127 -23.53 3.88 4.11
C PHE A 127 -22.15 3.42 4.59
N ALA A 128 -21.14 4.23 4.28
CA ALA A 128 -19.78 4.07 4.77
C ALA A 128 -19.44 5.04 5.91
N VAL A 129 -18.60 4.56 6.82
CA VAL A 129 -17.96 5.34 7.88
C VAL A 129 -16.47 5.46 7.58
N LEU A 130 -15.97 6.70 7.57
CA LEU A 130 -14.53 7.00 7.54
C LEU A 130 -14.06 7.26 8.98
N GLU A 131 -13.21 6.40 9.51
CA GLU A 131 -12.59 6.62 10.81
C GLU A 131 -11.20 7.24 10.63
N LEU A 132 -10.84 8.22 11.44
CA LEU A 132 -9.57 8.95 11.36
C LEU A 132 -8.88 8.98 12.73
N PRO A 133 -7.57 8.68 12.81
CA PRO A 133 -6.79 8.06 11.73
C PRO A 133 -7.23 6.61 11.46
N THR A 134 -6.90 6.08 10.29
CA THR A 134 -7.15 4.69 9.88
C THR A 134 -5.99 4.14 9.06
N GLY A 135 -6.05 2.85 8.77
CA GLY A 135 -5.12 2.19 7.88
C GLY A 135 -5.71 0.93 7.25
N TRP A 136 -5.10 0.54 6.13
CA TRP A 136 -5.38 -0.67 5.40
C TRP A 136 -4.28 -1.67 5.66
N ARG A 137 -4.65 -2.84 6.17
CA ARG A 137 -3.69 -3.84 6.62
C ARG A 137 -3.99 -5.20 5.99
N ASN A 138 -2.92 -5.91 5.70
CA ASN A 138 -2.95 -7.36 5.51
C ASN A 138 -1.79 -8.03 6.28
N GLY A 139 -1.54 -9.31 6.00
CA GLY A 139 -0.45 -10.07 6.63
C GLY A 139 0.96 -9.74 6.14
N ALA A 140 1.13 -8.81 5.20
CA ALA A 140 2.41 -8.40 4.60
C ALA A 140 2.68 -6.90 4.73
N ARG A 141 1.65 -6.06 4.74
CA ARG A 141 1.76 -4.61 4.62
C ARG A 141 0.69 -3.89 5.45
N VAL A 142 1.03 -2.69 5.92
CA VAL A 142 0.13 -1.71 6.51
C VAL A 142 0.31 -0.40 5.74
N GLN A 143 -0.80 0.22 5.35
CA GLN A 143 -0.84 1.51 4.67
C GLN A 143 -1.72 2.47 5.48
N GLY A 144 -1.32 3.73 5.65
CA GLY A 144 -1.97 4.66 6.59
C GLY A 144 -1.33 4.58 7.98
N ILE A 145 -2.13 4.72 9.05
CA ILE A 145 -1.60 4.55 10.41
C ILE A 145 -1.25 3.08 10.67
N SER A 146 -0.20 2.83 11.45
CA SER A 146 0.17 1.48 11.90
C SER A 146 0.01 1.36 13.42
N ASP A 147 -1.23 1.37 13.89
CA ASP A 147 -1.60 1.28 15.31
C ASP A 147 -2.64 0.18 15.56
N GLU A 148 -2.75 -0.27 16.82
CA GLU A 148 -3.80 -1.19 17.29
C GLU A 148 -5.22 -0.64 17.09
N LEU A 149 -5.37 0.68 17.03
CA LEU A 149 -6.60 1.40 16.74
C LEU A 149 -7.33 0.80 15.53
N ILE A 150 -6.63 0.43 14.46
CA ILE A 150 -7.24 -0.15 13.26
C ILE A 150 -8.06 -1.41 13.61
N MET A 151 -7.59 -2.21 14.57
CA MET A 151 -8.24 -3.46 14.99
C MET A 151 -9.39 -3.15 15.92
N MET A 152 -9.22 -2.14 16.79
CA MET A 152 -10.29 -1.65 17.66
C MET A 152 -11.45 -1.06 16.87
N GLN A 153 -11.18 -0.24 15.87
CA GLN A 153 -12.18 0.31 14.95
C GLN A 153 -12.95 -0.81 14.22
N GLN A 154 -12.24 -1.84 13.74
CA GLN A 154 -12.88 -3.02 13.13
C GLN A 154 -13.70 -3.84 14.14
N TRP A 155 -13.31 -3.84 15.42
CA TRP A 155 -14.14 -4.41 16.50
C TRP A 155 -15.38 -3.55 16.76
N TYR A 156 -15.25 -2.22 16.79
CA TYR A 156 -16.38 -1.29 16.98
C TYR A 156 -17.38 -1.37 15.81
N GLN A 157 -16.92 -1.70 14.60
CA GLN A 157 -17.78 -2.00 13.44
C GLN A 157 -18.82 -3.08 13.72
N THR A 158 -18.54 -4.04 14.60
CA THR A 158 -19.51 -5.08 14.99
C THR A 158 -20.76 -4.52 15.66
N ARG A 159 -20.70 -3.30 16.20
CA ARG A 159 -21.84 -2.64 16.85
C ARG A 159 -22.79 -1.96 15.88
N TYR A 160 -22.25 -1.28 14.86
CA TYR A 160 -23.04 -0.48 13.93
C TYR A 160 -23.32 -1.17 12.60
N GLY A 161 -22.52 -2.16 12.19
CA GLY A 161 -22.83 -3.06 11.07
C GLY A 161 -22.76 -2.44 9.66
N GLN A 162 -22.21 -1.22 9.52
CA GLN A 162 -22.12 -0.48 8.25
C GLN A 162 -20.76 -0.66 7.58
N HIS A 163 -20.62 -0.16 6.35
CA HIS A 163 -19.34 -0.19 5.62
C HIS A 163 -18.31 0.69 6.32
N ARG A 164 -17.04 0.27 6.26
CA ARG A 164 -15.91 1.02 6.82
C ARG A 164 -14.82 1.22 5.78
N LEU A 165 -14.34 2.46 5.65
CA LEU A 165 -13.22 2.79 4.80
C LEU A 165 -11.89 2.57 5.54
N GLY A 166 -11.47 1.30 5.66
CA GLY A 166 -10.24 0.90 6.35
C GLY A 166 -10.36 -0.44 7.05
N GLY A 167 -9.25 -0.95 7.58
CA GLY A 167 -9.21 -2.17 8.38
C GLY A 167 -8.23 -3.22 7.91
N ASN A 168 -8.34 -4.39 8.54
CA ASN A 168 -7.49 -5.54 8.27
C ASN A 168 -8.25 -6.62 7.52
N THR A 169 -7.66 -7.01 6.39
CA THR A 169 -8.18 -8.00 5.45
C THR A 169 -7.06 -8.95 5.04
N SER A 170 -7.40 -10.21 4.77
CA SER A 170 -6.39 -11.22 4.43
C SER A 170 -6.16 -11.31 2.92
N ARG A 171 -4.88 -11.37 2.52
CA ARG A 171 -4.43 -11.71 1.15
C ARG A 171 -4.94 -10.77 0.05
N ASN A 172 -4.88 -9.46 0.31
CA ASN A 172 -5.23 -8.47 -0.70
C ASN A 172 -4.14 -8.38 -1.78
N PRO A 173 -4.52 -8.24 -3.07
CA PRO A 173 -3.57 -7.90 -4.13
C PRO A 173 -3.01 -6.48 -3.92
N ALA A 174 -1.81 -6.22 -4.47
CA ALA A 174 -1.10 -4.96 -4.30
C ALA A 174 -1.92 -3.74 -4.78
N TYR A 175 -2.61 -3.86 -5.92
CA TYR A 175 -3.40 -2.78 -6.52
C TYR A 175 -4.45 -2.16 -5.57
N LYS A 176 -4.95 -2.93 -4.59
CA LYS A 176 -5.92 -2.40 -3.60
C LYS A 176 -5.29 -1.37 -2.67
N PHE A 177 -4.00 -1.47 -2.39
CA PHE A 177 -3.28 -0.44 -1.63
C PHE A 177 -2.99 0.76 -2.52
N ASP A 178 -2.58 0.52 -3.77
CA ASP A 178 -2.29 1.57 -4.75
C ASP A 178 -3.52 2.45 -5.00
N TYR A 179 -4.71 1.84 -5.03
CA TYR A 179 -5.98 2.57 -5.09
C TYR A 179 -6.06 3.66 -4.01
N PHE A 180 -5.88 3.31 -2.73
CA PHE A 180 -6.01 4.29 -1.63
C PHE A 180 -4.90 5.34 -1.63
N ILE A 181 -3.69 4.97 -2.09
CA ILE A 181 -2.55 5.88 -2.19
C ILE A 181 -2.77 6.92 -3.30
N GLN A 182 -3.38 6.50 -4.40
CA GLN A 182 -3.59 7.34 -5.58
C GLN A 182 -4.95 8.03 -5.60
N ALA A 183 -5.89 7.60 -4.73
CA ALA A 183 -7.22 8.19 -4.62
C ALA A 183 -7.12 9.65 -4.13
N PRO A 184 -7.77 10.60 -4.83
CA PRO A 184 -7.88 11.98 -4.37
C PRO A 184 -8.43 12.05 -2.95
N LEU A 185 -7.97 13.01 -2.15
CA LEU A 185 -8.23 13.16 -0.71
C LEU A 185 -7.68 12.00 0.15
N ILE A 186 -7.99 10.74 -0.16
CA ILE A 186 -7.60 9.58 0.66
C ILE A 186 -6.09 9.40 0.69
N GLY A 187 -5.42 9.53 -0.45
CA GLY A 187 -3.96 9.47 -0.54
C GLY A 187 -3.27 10.57 0.28
N ASP A 188 -3.81 11.79 0.27
CA ASP A 188 -3.27 12.91 1.05
C ASP A 188 -3.52 12.72 2.57
N LEU A 189 -4.64 12.08 2.95
CA LEU A 189 -4.90 11.73 4.35
C LEU A 189 -3.86 10.76 4.91
N ILE A 190 -3.26 9.88 4.10
CA ILE A 190 -2.22 8.94 4.55
C ILE A 190 -1.01 9.70 5.14
N GLY A 191 -0.55 10.75 4.47
CA GLY A 191 0.53 11.60 4.96
C GLY A 191 0.16 12.31 6.26
N LEU A 192 -1.06 12.87 6.32
CA LEU A 192 -1.58 13.56 7.51
C LEU A 192 -1.73 12.63 8.73
N MET A 193 -2.18 11.39 8.51
CA MET A 193 -2.32 10.37 9.56
C MET A 193 -0.97 9.90 10.14
N ASN A 194 0.13 10.12 9.43
CA ASN A 194 1.50 9.79 9.86
C ASN A 194 2.34 11.04 10.19
N ALA A 195 1.71 12.21 10.34
CA ALA A 195 2.38 13.48 10.60
C ALA A 195 2.95 13.62 12.02
N ASP A 196 2.87 12.56 12.83
CA ASP A 196 3.56 12.39 14.11
C ASP A 196 4.96 11.79 13.96
N ARG A 197 5.28 11.19 12.80
CA ARG A 197 6.62 10.66 12.51
C ARG A 197 7.61 11.78 12.27
N GLU A 198 8.81 11.65 12.84
CA GLU A 198 9.87 12.67 12.83
C GLU A 198 10.21 13.16 11.40
N HIS A 199 10.29 12.25 10.42
CA HIS A 199 10.62 12.61 9.03
C HIS A 199 9.43 13.11 8.20
N VAL A 200 8.19 12.80 8.61
CA VAL A 200 6.95 13.18 7.88
C VAL A 200 6.42 14.53 8.33
N ALA A 201 6.43 14.78 9.64
CA ALA A 201 5.93 16.01 10.26
C ALA A 201 6.41 17.32 9.58
N PRO A 202 7.72 17.54 9.32
CA PRO A 202 8.16 18.79 8.71
C PRO A 202 7.67 18.99 7.28
N VAL A 203 7.56 17.91 6.50
CA VAL A 203 7.06 17.98 5.11
C VAL A 203 5.57 18.26 5.09
N VAL A 204 4.79 17.56 5.92
CA VAL A 204 3.36 17.82 6.06
C VAL A 204 3.09 19.25 6.51
N GLU A 205 3.83 19.77 7.49
CA GLU A 205 3.66 21.15 7.94
C GLU A 205 3.95 22.16 6.82
N ALA A 206 5.00 21.92 6.03
CA ALA A 206 5.35 22.78 4.90
C ALA A 206 4.31 22.75 3.77
N GLU A 207 3.69 21.59 3.52
CA GLU A 207 2.73 21.38 2.43
C GLU A 207 1.26 21.56 2.85
N LEU A 208 0.94 21.67 4.14
CA LEU A 208 -0.43 21.67 4.65
C LEU A 208 -1.33 22.71 3.98
N GLY A 209 -0.80 23.91 3.72
CA GLY A 209 -1.56 24.96 3.01
C GLY A 209 -1.95 24.55 1.59
N ALA A 210 -1.04 23.90 0.86
CA ALA A 210 -1.29 23.39 -0.49
C ALA A 210 -2.25 22.19 -0.46
N LEU A 211 -2.08 21.28 0.50
CA LEU A 211 -2.99 20.14 0.72
C LEU A 211 -4.42 20.62 1.00
N ILE A 212 -4.60 21.63 1.86
CA ILE A 212 -5.92 22.21 2.16
C ILE A 212 -6.52 22.84 0.90
N ALA A 213 -5.75 23.65 0.18
CA ALA A 213 -6.24 24.34 -1.02
C ALA A 213 -6.64 23.35 -2.13
N ALA A 214 -5.87 22.28 -2.33
CA ALA A 214 -6.14 21.26 -3.33
C ALA A 214 -7.36 20.38 -2.98
N ASN A 215 -7.57 20.07 -1.70
CA ASN A 215 -8.61 19.12 -1.28
C ASN A 215 -9.96 19.75 -0.95
N ARG A 216 -10.00 21.00 -0.50
CA ARG A 216 -11.26 21.69 -0.17
C ARG A 216 -12.33 21.62 -1.26
N PRO A 217 -12.04 21.87 -2.56
CA PRO A 217 -13.09 21.86 -3.59
C PRO A 217 -13.61 20.45 -3.94
N ARG A 218 -12.87 19.39 -3.60
CA ARG A 218 -13.21 18.00 -3.97
C ARG A 218 -13.64 17.12 -2.81
N ALA A 219 -13.47 17.57 -1.56
CA ALA A 219 -13.69 16.74 -0.39
C ALA A 219 -15.13 16.21 -0.28
N ALA A 220 -16.13 17.06 -0.55
CA ALA A 220 -17.53 16.66 -0.54
C ALA A 220 -17.79 15.56 -1.58
N ASP A 221 -17.37 15.79 -2.83
CA ASP A 221 -17.60 14.86 -3.94
C ASP A 221 -16.89 13.52 -3.71
N VAL A 222 -15.69 13.51 -3.14
CA VAL A 222 -14.98 12.25 -2.82
C VAL A 222 -15.70 11.47 -1.72
N LEU A 223 -16.17 12.13 -0.67
CA LEU A 223 -16.92 11.46 0.40
C LEU A 223 -18.26 10.91 -0.11
N ASP A 224 -18.99 11.70 -0.90
CA ASP A 224 -20.25 11.31 -1.56
C ASP A 224 -20.05 10.09 -2.48
N GLN A 225 -19.04 10.14 -3.35
CA GLN A 225 -18.69 9.05 -4.27
C GLN A 225 -18.30 7.73 -3.57
N LEU A 226 -17.80 7.81 -2.34
CA LEU A 226 -17.46 6.65 -1.52
C LEU A 226 -18.60 6.24 -0.56
N GLY A 227 -19.75 6.91 -0.64
CA GLY A 227 -20.90 6.67 0.21
C GLY A 227 -20.65 7.01 1.68
N VAL A 228 -19.68 7.90 1.97
CA VAL A 228 -19.30 8.24 3.35
C VAL A 228 -20.27 9.28 3.91
N GLU A 229 -21.12 8.86 4.84
CA GLU A 229 -22.07 9.74 5.53
C GLU A 229 -21.56 10.22 6.90
N PHE A 230 -20.68 9.44 7.53
CA PHE A 230 -20.15 9.75 8.86
C PHE A 230 -18.64 9.65 8.90
N VAL A 231 -18.04 10.59 9.64
CA VAL A 231 -16.60 10.60 9.94
C VAL A 231 -16.42 10.51 11.45
N VAL A 232 -15.64 9.54 11.91
CA VAL A 232 -15.28 9.39 13.33
C VAL A 232 -13.83 9.78 13.52
N VAL A 233 -13.54 10.67 14.47
CA VAL A 233 -12.17 11.13 14.75
C VAL A 233 -11.78 10.73 16.16
N HIS A 234 -10.71 9.94 16.29
CA HIS A 234 -10.03 9.63 17.55
C HIS A 234 -8.98 10.71 17.78
N VAL A 235 -9.26 11.65 18.69
CA VAL A 235 -8.58 12.95 18.75
C VAL A 235 -7.14 12.83 19.24
N GLU A 236 -6.91 12.04 20.28
CA GLU A 236 -5.58 11.86 20.90
C GLU A 236 -4.64 11.04 20.01
N GLU A 237 -5.19 10.16 19.18
CA GLU A 237 -4.46 9.38 18.17
C GLU A 237 -4.26 10.17 16.86
N SER A 238 -4.90 11.33 16.69
CA SER A 238 -4.80 12.17 15.49
C SER A 238 -3.67 13.20 15.60
N PRO A 239 -2.73 13.26 14.64
CA PRO A 239 -1.74 14.33 14.59
C PRO A 239 -2.38 15.72 14.48
N PRO A 240 -1.77 16.79 15.05
CA PRO A 240 -2.33 18.14 14.96
C PRO A 240 -2.58 18.64 13.54
N ALA A 241 -1.72 18.26 12.58
CA ALA A 241 -1.90 18.61 11.17
C ALA A 241 -3.15 17.95 10.56
N LEU A 242 -3.44 16.70 10.93
CA LEU A 242 -4.67 16.00 10.52
C LEU A 242 -5.91 16.70 11.07
N LEU A 243 -5.93 17.07 12.35
CA LEU A 243 -7.07 17.78 12.96
C LEU A 243 -7.34 19.12 12.26
N ARG A 244 -6.30 19.93 12.02
CA ARG A 244 -6.45 21.19 11.28
C ARG A 244 -6.93 20.99 9.84
N PHE A 245 -6.47 19.92 9.19
CA PHE A 245 -6.93 19.57 7.85
C PHE A 245 -8.41 19.19 7.85
N ILE A 246 -8.84 18.34 8.78
CA ILE A 246 -10.24 17.93 8.96
C ILE A 246 -11.13 19.17 9.09
N ASP A 247 -10.80 20.08 10.00
CA ASP A 247 -11.57 21.31 10.26
C ASP A 247 -11.61 22.26 9.05
N ALA A 248 -10.56 22.28 8.22
CA ALA A 248 -10.41 23.22 7.11
C ALA A 248 -10.92 22.71 5.75
N VAL A 249 -11.10 21.39 5.60
CA VAL A 249 -11.33 20.72 4.31
C VAL A 249 -12.59 19.88 4.31
N LEU A 250 -12.82 19.05 5.33
CA LEU A 250 -13.92 18.11 5.31
C LEU A 250 -15.23 18.84 5.67
N PRO A 251 -16.31 18.66 4.89
CA PRO A 251 -17.59 19.33 5.14
C PRO A 251 -18.32 18.61 6.28
N LEU A 252 -17.91 18.82 7.53
CA LEU A 252 -18.37 18.04 8.67
C LEU A 252 -19.19 18.86 9.66
N ALA A 253 -20.28 18.28 10.15
CA ALA A 253 -21.06 18.79 11.28
C ALA A 253 -20.88 17.85 12.48
N LEU A 254 -20.43 18.37 13.62
CA LEU A 254 -20.26 17.57 14.84
C LEU A 254 -21.64 17.11 15.34
N VAL A 255 -21.80 15.78 15.48
CA VAL A 255 -23.02 15.15 16.01
C VAL A 255 -22.88 14.91 17.50
N GLU A 256 -21.73 14.33 17.90
CA GLU A 256 -21.50 13.92 19.28
C GLU A 256 -19.99 13.91 19.61
N GLU A 257 -19.65 14.20 20.86
CA GLU A 257 -18.31 14.04 21.41
C GLU A 257 -18.41 13.13 22.65
N TRP A 258 -17.63 12.05 22.64
CA TRP A 258 -17.51 11.14 23.77
C TRP A 258 -16.13 11.28 24.40
N LYS A 259 -16.07 11.20 25.74
CA LYS A 259 -14.83 11.19 26.52
C LYS A 259 -14.86 10.01 27.49
N GLY A 260 -13.77 9.28 27.53
CA GLY A 260 -13.58 8.14 28.42
C GLY A 260 -12.18 7.57 28.27
N ASP A 261 -12.01 6.31 28.62
CA ASP A 261 -10.72 5.63 28.45
C ASP A 261 -10.71 4.84 27.14
N ASN A 262 -9.61 4.88 26.40
CA ASN A 262 -9.39 4.03 25.23
C ASN A 262 -9.11 2.57 25.62
N TRP A 263 -8.83 1.73 24.63
CA TRP A 263 -8.56 0.30 24.83
C TRP A 263 -7.29 0.03 25.65
N ARG A 264 -6.43 1.03 25.87
CA ARG A 264 -5.22 0.97 26.72
C ARG A 264 -5.47 1.50 28.14
N GLY A 265 -6.67 2.00 28.43
CA GLY A 265 -6.99 2.64 29.72
C GLY A 265 -6.50 4.08 29.83
N GLU A 266 -6.19 4.73 28.71
CA GLU A 266 -5.73 6.12 28.64
C GLU A 266 -6.91 7.04 28.27
N ALA A 267 -6.91 8.28 28.77
CA ALA A 267 -7.96 9.24 28.43
C ALA A 267 -8.02 9.48 26.91
N SER A 268 -9.22 9.41 26.35
CA SER A 268 -9.48 9.54 24.92
C SER A 268 -10.81 10.26 24.66
N THR A 269 -10.84 10.97 23.55
CA THR A 269 -11.93 11.76 23.01
C THR A 269 -12.24 11.25 21.61
N ILE A 270 -13.48 10.81 21.40
CA ILE A 270 -13.97 10.40 20.09
C ILE A 270 -15.03 11.41 19.65
N ARG A 271 -14.88 11.94 18.44
CA ARG A 271 -15.86 12.84 17.81
C ARG A 271 -16.54 12.15 16.64
N LEU A 272 -17.86 12.12 16.67
CA LEU A 272 -18.69 11.67 15.57
C LEU A 272 -19.18 12.89 14.80
N TYR A 273 -18.88 12.91 13.51
CA TYR A 273 -19.33 13.92 12.58
C TYR A 273 -20.24 13.31 11.54
N GLN A 274 -21.26 14.05 11.14
CA GLN A 274 -22.04 13.80 9.94
C GLN A 274 -21.45 14.63 8.81
N VAL A 275 -21.30 14.04 7.64
CA VAL A 275 -20.94 14.77 6.43
C VAL A 275 -22.12 15.69 6.11
N ALA A 276 -21.86 17.00 6.06
CA ALA A 276 -22.82 18.01 5.65
C ALA A 276 -23.13 17.74 4.18
N SER A 277 -24.15 16.91 3.99
CA SER A 277 -24.47 16.38 2.70
C SER A 277 -24.80 17.51 1.72
N SER A 278 -24.41 17.33 0.46
CA SER A 278 -25.04 18.01 -0.66
C SER A 278 -26.54 17.66 -0.80
N GLN A 279 -27.12 16.79 0.06
CA GLN A 279 -28.55 16.55 0.28
C GLN A 279 -29.32 17.75 0.85
N GLN A 280 -28.98 18.98 0.47
CA GLN A 280 -30.09 19.83 0.04
C GLN A 280 -30.50 19.28 -1.32
N PRO A 281 -31.68 18.63 -1.48
CA PRO A 281 -32.18 18.31 -2.81
C PRO A 281 -32.14 19.61 -3.58
N SER A 282 -31.18 19.73 -4.49
CA SER A 282 -31.09 20.92 -5.28
C SER A 282 -32.41 20.95 -6.03
N THR A 283 -33.18 22.02 -5.89
CA THR A 283 -34.32 22.31 -6.76
C THR A 283 -33.90 22.48 -8.23
N LYS A 284 -32.60 22.25 -8.52
CA LYS A 284 -32.03 22.14 -9.86
C LYS A 284 -32.28 20.72 -10.38
N GLN A 285 -32.73 20.65 -11.62
CA GLN A 285 -32.84 19.45 -12.45
C GLN A 285 -31.68 18.46 -12.22
N PRO A 286 -31.92 17.14 -12.37
CA PRO A 286 -30.82 16.16 -12.38
C PRO A 286 -29.78 16.60 -13.42
N SER A 287 -28.62 17.03 -12.93
CA SER A 287 -27.51 17.46 -13.78
C SER A 287 -26.70 16.24 -14.19
N THR A 288 -26.26 16.21 -15.44
CA THR A 288 -25.32 15.21 -15.93
C THR A 288 -24.02 15.28 -15.13
N LYS A 289 -23.60 14.16 -14.54
CA LYS A 289 -22.31 14.00 -13.85
C LYS A 289 -21.27 13.60 -14.90
N GLN A 290 -20.22 14.40 -15.03
CA GLN A 290 -19.13 14.14 -15.96
C GLN A 290 -17.92 13.60 -15.19
N ILE A 291 -17.36 12.50 -15.65
CA ILE A 291 -16.22 11.83 -15.05
C ILE A 291 -15.16 11.66 -16.13
N ASP A 292 -14.03 12.33 -15.96
CA ASP A 292 -12.87 12.17 -16.83
C ASP A 292 -11.95 11.08 -16.24
N ILE A 293 -12.09 9.84 -16.71
CA ILE A 293 -11.38 8.66 -16.18
C ILE A 293 -9.83 8.80 -16.27
N PRO A 294 -9.27 9.35 -17.35
CA PRO A 294 -7.84 9.69 -17.41
C PRO A 294 -7.33 10.66 -16.32
N SER A 295 -8.20 11.55 -15.80
CA SER A 295 -7.79 12.63 -14.88
C SER A 295 -7.34 12.13 -13.48
N GLU A 296 -6.77 13.04 -12.68
CA GLU A 296 -6.46 12.77 -11.26
C GLU A 296 -7.73 12.40 -10.47
N ALA A 297 -8.85 13.11 -10.70
CA ALA A 297 -10.14 12.80 -10.09
C ALA A 297 -10.67 11.43 -10.53
N GLY A 298 -10.44 11.06 -11.80
CA GLY A 298 -10.78 9.77 -12.40
C GLY A 298 -10.23 8.56 -11.64
N ARG A 299 -9.09 8.71 -10.95
CA ARG A 299 -8.45 7.63 -10.17
C ARG A 299 -9.34 7.06 -9.07
N LEU A 300 -10.27 7.86 -8.54
CA LEU A 300 -11.23 7.40 -7.53
C LEU A 300 -12.15 6.30 -8.05
N HIS A 301 -12.35 6.25 -9.37
CA HIS A 301 -13.23 5.32 -10.06
C HIS A 301 -12.51 4.06 -10.56
N LEU A 302 -11.19 4.00 -10.52
CA LEU A 302 -10.44 2.85 -11.03
C LEU A 302 -10.52 1.69 -10.01
N ALA A 303 -11.09 0.56 -10.43
CA ALA A 303 -10.93 -0.69 -9.69
C ALA A 303 -9.78 -1.51 -10.29
N GLU A 304 -10.04 -2.71 -10.79
CA GLU A 304 -9.00 -3.58 -11.34
C GLU A 304 -8.90 -3.51 -12.86
N GLY A 305 -7.72 -3.83 -13.39
CA GLY A 305 -7.49 -3.99 -14.82
C GLY A 305 -7.21 -2.72 -15.61
N TRP A 306 -6.81 -1.63 -14.95
CA TRP A 306 -6.47 -0.36 -15.62
C TRP A 306 -4.98 -0.02 -15.51
N SER A 307 -4.48 0.75 -16.49
CA SER A 307 -3.14 1.34 -16.44
C SER A 307 -3.02 2.36 -15.30
N SER A 308 -1.87 2.39 -14.62
CA SER A 308 -1.64 3.36 -13.53
C SER A 308 -1.55 4.81 -14.03
N LEU A 309 -1.09 5.02 -15.26
CA LEU A 309 -1.03 6.32 -15.92
C LEU A 309 -2.05 6.41 -17.07
N ALA A 310 -2.49 7.63 -17.35
CA ALA A 310 -3.28 7.94 -18.54
C ALA A 310 -2.36 7.98 -19.78
N SER A 311 -2.94 7.86 -20.97
CA SER A 311 -2.24 8.07 -22.24
C SER A 311 -1.47 9.39 -22.29
N SER A 312 -0.47 9.48 -23.17
CA SER A 312 0.41 10.65 -23.28
C SER A 312 -0.33 11.96 -23.59
N ASP A 313 -1.50 11.87 -24.25
CA ASP A 313 -2.39 13.00 -24.54
C ASP A 313 -3.43 13.27 -23.44
N GLY A 314 -3.50 12.41 -22.41
CA GLY A 314 -4.39 12.54 -21.27
C GLY A 314 -5.85 12.19 -21.55
N HIS A 315 -6.16 11.52 -22.67
CA HIS A 315 -7.54 11.23 -23.08
C HIS A 315 -8.01 9.79 -22.82
N ILE A 316 -7.09 8.86 -22.55
CA ILE A 316 -7.41 7.44 -22.45
C ILE A 316 -6.82 6.84 -21.17
N ARG A 317 -7.65 6.11 -20.45
CA ARG A 317 -7.21 5.13 -19.46
C ARG A 317 -7.26 3.74 -20.11
N TYR A 318 -6.12 3.07 -20.22
CA TYR A 318 -6.05 1.79 -20.92
C TYR A 318 -6.47 0.63 -20.01
N ALA A 319 -7.22 -0.31 -20.58
CA ALA A 319 -7.48 -1.59 -19.96
C ALA A 319 -6.26 -2.50 -20.16
N THR A 320 -5.59 -2.82 -19.05
CA THR A 320 -4.39 -3.67 -18.98
C THR A 320 -4.72 -5.10 -18.57
N ALA A 321 -5.97 -5.35 -18.12
CA ALA A 321 -6.54 -6.67 -17.95
C ALA A 321 -7.90 -6.77 -18.63
N ASN A 322 -8.38 -7.99 -18.77
CA ASN A 322 -9.72 -8.28 -19.26
C ASN A 322 -10.32 -9.39 -18.40
N PRO A 323 -11.34 -9.10 -17.57
CA PRO A 323 -12.10 -7.85 -17.51
C PRO A 323 -11.34 -6.68 -16.87
N ALA A 324 -11.82 -5.45 -17.12
CA ALA A 324 -11.45 -4.23 -16.39
C ALA A 324 -12.69 -3.61 -15.72
N GLU A 325 -12.55 -3.04 -14.52
CA GLU A 325 -13.71 -2.58 -13.73
C GLU A 325 -13.57 -1.15 -13.22
N LEU A 326 -14.63 -0.36 -13.34
CA LEU A 326 -14.78 0.94 -12.70
C LEU A 326 -15.74 0.87 -11.51
N MET A 327 -15.55 1.79 -10.58
CA MET A 327 -16.39 2.05 -9.42
C MET A 327 -17.14 3.37 -9.63
N LEU A 328 -18.46 3.31 -9.67
CA LEU A 328 -19.32 4.46 -9.87
C LEU A 328 -20.35 4.55 -8.73
N ASP A 329 -20.77 5.76 -8.41
CA ASP A 329 -21.89 6.00 -7.51
C ASP A 329 -23.03 6.48 -8.41
N LEU A 330 -23.97 5.55 -8.68
CA LEU A 330 -25.11 5.77 -9.57
C LEU A 330 -26.41 5.66 -8.75
N PRO A 331 -27.40 6.53 -9.01
CA PRO A 331 -28.64 6.51 -8.27
C PRO A 331 -29.52 5.32 -8.68
N GLU A 332 -30.21 4.71 -7.70
CA GLU A 332 -31.09 3.54 -7.91
C GLU A 332 -32.17 3.72 -8.97
N ARG A 333 -32.62 4.97 -9.22
CA ARG A 333 -33.59 5.28 -10.28
C ARG A 333 -33.07 5.01 -11.69
N GLY A 334 -31.78 4.72 -11.85
CA GLY A 334 -31.13 4.52 -13.14
C GLY A 334 -30.99 5.82 -13.94
N GLY A 335 -30.73 5.68 -15.23
CA GLY A 335 -30.44 6.83 -16.10
C GLY A 335 -29.81 6.43 -17.43
N LEU A 336 -29.14 7.40 -18.04
CA LEU A 336 -28.38 7.22 -19.27
C LEU A 336 -26.88 7.38 -18.96
N LEU A 337 -26.09 6.40 -19.35
CA LEU A 337 -24.64 6.41 -19.25
C LEU A 337 -24.07 6.56 -20.67
N GLN A 338 -23.21 7.54 -20.88
CA GLN A 338 -22.47 7.74 -22.13
C GLN A 338 -20.99 7.51 -21.84
N ILE A 339 -20.32 6.68 -22.63
CA ILE A 339 -18.93 6.29 -22.40
C ILE A 339 -18.13 6.45 -23.68
N GLU A 340 -17.01 7.17 -23.61
CA GLU A 340 -15.99 7.19 -24.66
C GLU A 340 -15.15 5.91 -24.61
N LEU A 341 -15.33 5.03 -25.60
CA LEU A 341 -14.61 3.77 -25.76
C LEU A 341 -13.53 3.87 -26.84
N PHE A 342 -12.42 3.18 -26.58
CA PHE A 342 -11.26 3.10 -27.45
C PHE A 342 -10.86 1.63 -27.68
N GLY A 343 -10.38 1.33 -28.89
CA GLY A 343 -9.73 0.05 -29.20
C GLY A 343 -8.44 -0.17 -28.40
N PRO A 344 -7.74 -1.29 -28.60
CA PRO A 344 -7.68 -2.06 -29.85
C PRO A 344 -8.73 -3.14 -30.06
N ALA A 345 -9.44 -3.58 -29.02
CA ALA A 345 -10.55 -4.51 -29.20
C ALA A 345 -11.59 -3.96 -30.19
N ARG A 346 -12.16 -4.86 -30.98
CA ARG A 346 -13.24 -4.56 -31.96
C ARG A 346 -14.62 -4.75 -31.38
N GLU A 347 -14.71 -5.26 -30.17
CA GLU A 347 -15.96 -5.47 -29.46
C GLU A 347 -15.74 -5.25 -27.97
N ALA A 348 -16.79 -4.83 -27.27
CA ALA A 348 -16.83 -4.77 -25.82
C ALA A 348 -18.24 -5.07 -25.30
N GLU A 349 -18.33 -5.87 -24.25
CA GLU A 349 -19.53 -6.04 -23.44
C GLU A 349 -19.37 -5.25 -22.14
N ILE A 350 -20.42 -4.53 -21.74
CA ILE A 350 -20.42 -3.71 -20.53
C ILE A 350 -21.51 -4.20 -19.59
N LEU A 351 -21.11 -4.48 -18.35
CA LEU A 351 -21.97 -4.98 -17.29
C LEU A 351 -21.97 -4.01 -16.11
N LEU A 352 -23.11 -3.86 -15.43
CA LEU A 352 -23.24 -3.12 -14.18
C LEU A 352 -23.71 -4.08 -13.09
N ASN A 353 -22.92 -4.23 -12.04
CA ASN A 353 -23.19 -5.17 -10.94
C ASN A 353 -23.48 -6.61 -11.41
N GLY A 354 -22.86 -7.01 -12.52
CA GLY A 354 -23.03 -8.34 -13.14
C GLY A 354 -24.20 -8.46 -14.12
N GLU A 355 -25.03 -7.42 -14.27
CA GLU A 355 -26.10 -7.37 -15.28
C GLU A 355 -25.58 -6.74 -16.58
N THR A 356 -25.75 -7.41 -17.72
CA THR A 356 -25.33 -6.89 -19.03
C THR A 356 -26.16 -5.65 -19.39
N LEU A 357 -25.50 -4.52 -19.59
CA LEU A 357 -26.13 -3.30 -20.09
C LEU A 357 -26.11 -3.20 -21.62
N GLY A 358 -25.07 -3.74 -22.27
CA GLY A 358 -24.97 -3.75 -23.73
C GLY A 358 -23.67 -4.32 -24.28
N SER A 359 -23.68 -4.65 -25.57
CA SER A 359 -22.51 -5.07 -26.34
C SER A 359 -22.31 -4.16 -27.55
N PHE A 360 -21.07 -3.80 -27.84
CA PHE A 360 -20.72 -2.79 -28.83
C PHE A 360 -19.64 -3.29 -29.77
N VAL A 361 -19.66 -2.82 -31.01
CA VAL A 361 -18.54 -2.92 -31.94
C VAL A 361 -17.71 -1.64 -31.80
N ILE A 362 -16.39 -1.76 -31.75
CA ILE A 362 -15.45 -0.64 -31.62
C ILE A 362 -14.70 -0.43 -32.94
N ASP A 363 -14.90 0.74 -33.53
CA ASP A 363 -14.23 1.19 -34.74
C ASP A 363 -12.81 1.72 -34.46
N ASP A 364 -12.07 2.05 -35.53
CA ASP A 364 -10.71 2.63 -35.42
C ASP A 364 -10.68 4.06 -34.86
N SER A 365 -11.84 4.66 -34.58
CA SER A 365 -11.97 6.01 -34.01
C SER A 365 -12.67 5.93 -32.65
N PRO A 366 -12.36 6.85 -31.71
CA PRO A 366 -13.07 6.94 -30.43
C PRO A 366 -14.57 7.05 -30.67
N GLN A 367 -15.35 6.28 -29.92
CA GLN A 367 -16.79 6.27 -30.04
C GLN A 367 -17.45 6.52 -28.70
N VAL A 368 -18.52 7.31 -28.71
CA VAL A 368 -19.37 7.48 -27.54
C VAL A 368 -20.50 6.45 -27.65
N VAL A 369 -20.54 5.51 -26.73
CA VAL A 369 -21.64 4.54 -26.62
C VAL A 369 -22.65 5.03 -25.59
N GLU A 370 -23.93 4.77 -25.84
CA GLU A 370 -25.02 5.11 -24.92
C GLU A 370 -25.65 3.85 -24.34
N LEU A 371 -25.80 3.83 -23.02
CA LEU A 371 -26.25 2.71 -22.22
C LEU A 371 -27.39 3.16 -21.31
N ALA A 372 -28.55 2.53 -21.43
CA ALA A 372 -29.62 2.73 -20.46
C ALA A 372 -29.30 1.92 -19.19
N VAL A 373 -29.24 2.59 -18.04
CA VAL A 373 -29.16 1.94 -16.72
C VAL A 373 -30.59 1.77 -16.20
N PRO A 374 -31.13 0.55 -16.13
CA PRO A 374 -32.49 0.33 -15.64
C PRO A 374 -32.60 0.68 -14.15
N PRO A 375 -33.79 1.13 -13.69
CA PRO A 375 -34.05 1.32 -12.26
C PRO A 375 -33.81 0.02 -11.47
N GLY A 376 -33.15 0.12 -10.32
CA GLY A 376 -32.87 -0.98 -9.39
C GLY A 376 -31.60 -1.79 -9.70
N VAL A 377 -30.91 -1.53 -10.81
CA VAL A 377 -29.63 -2.21 -11.15
C VAL A 377 -28.45 -1.58 -10.41
N ALA A 378 -28.39 -0.25 -10.36
CA ALA A 378 -27.45 0.53 -9.56
C ALA A 378 -27.92 0.55 -8.10
N ASN A 379 -27.62 -0.50 -7.33
CA ASN A 379 -28.18 -0.73 -5.99
C ASN A 379 -27.11 -1.01 -4.94
N GLN A 380 -25.86 -0.73 -5.26
CA GLN A 380 -24.73 -0.86 -4.34
C GLN A 380 -24.30 0.53 -3.88
N LEU A 381 -23.69 0.62 -2.70
CA LEU A 381 -23.06 1.87 -2.23
C LEU A 381 -22.04 2.43 -3.24
N VAL A 382 -21.32 1.53 -3.90
CA VAL A 382 -20.44 1.84 -5.03
C VAL A 382 -20.62 0.71 -6.06
N ASP A 383 -21.26 1.04 -7.17
CA ASP A 383 -21.56 0.11 -8.26
C ASP A 383 -20.32 -0.26 -9.07
N ARG A 384 -20.31 -1.49 -9.61
CA ARG A 384 -19.23 -2.04 -10.41
C ARG A 384 -19.61 -2.01 -11.88
N LEU A 385 -18.98 -1.12 -12.65
CA LEU A 385 -19.10 -1.08 -14.10
C LEU A 385 -17.94 -1.85 -14.73
N ARG A 386 -18.23 -3.05 -15.23
CA ARG A 386 -17.26 -3.98 -15.80
C ARG A 386 -17.24 -3.90 -17.32
N PHE A 387 -16.04 -3.93 -17.88
CA PHE A 387 -15.73 -3.90 -19.31
C PHE A 387 -15.06 -5.22 -19.70
N ASP A 388 -15.74 -5.96 -20.57
CA ASP A 388 -15.25 -7.18 -21.18
C ASP A 388 -14.91 -6.87 -22.63
N PHE A 389 -13.65 -6.51 -22.87
CA PHE A 389 -13.14 -6.24 -24.22
C PHE A 389 -12.97 -7.55 -25.00
N GLY A 390 -13.09 -7.53 -26.32
CA GLY A 390 -12.79 -8.70 -27.15
C GLY A 390 -11.31 -9.12 -27.09
N ASP A 391 -10.97 -10.25 -27.72
CA ASP A 391 -9.63 -10.86 -27.64
C ASP A 391 -8.49 -10.04 -28.28
N ALA A 392 -8.80 -8.98 -29.03
CA ALA A 392 -7.79 -8.21 -29.74
C ALA A 392 -7.00 -7.33 -28.75
N VAL A 393 -5.68 -7.47 -28.78
CA VAL A 393 -4.75 -6.71 -27.92
C VAL A 393 -3.65 -6.04 -28.75
N THR A 394 -3.11 -4.94 -28.22
CA THR A 394 -1.97 -4.22 -28.80
C THR A 394 -0.84 -4.15 -27.80
N PRO A 395 0.43 -4.37 -28.20
CA PRO A 395 1.58 -4.12 -27.34
C PRO A 395 1.56 -2.67 -26.84
N ALA A 396 1.69 -2.49 -25.53
CA ALA A 396 1.48 -1.21 -24.87
C ALA A 396 2.40 -0.08 -25.39
N HIS A 397 3.64 -0.41 -25.75
CA HIS A 397 4.58 0.57 -26.32
C HIS A 397 4.16 1.13 -27.69
N LEU A 398 3.19 0.50 -28.38
CA LEU A 398 2.66 0.94 -29.68
C LEU A 398 1.37 1.76 -29.55
N THR A 399 0.87 2.01 -28.33
CA THR A 399 -0.35 2.81 -28.12
C THR A 399 -0.12 4.30 -28.27
N ALA A 400 1.14 4.74 -28.39
CA ALA A 400 1.52 6.12 -28.63
C ALA A 400 2.55 6.18 -29.75
N THR A 401 2.54 7.28 -30.51
CA THR A 401 3.52 7.53 -31.57
C THR A 401 4.44 8.68 -31.16
N SER A 402 5.75 8.48 -31.32
CA SER A 402 6.74 9.52 -31.04
C SER A 402 6.50 10.77 -31.90
N PRO A 403 6.56 11.98 -31.32
CA PRO A 403 6.47 13.23 -32.09
C PRO A 403 7.75 13.54 -32.89
N ASP A 404 8.86 12.84 -32.63
CA ASP A 404 10.15 13.00 -33.30
C ASP A 404 10.59 11.66 -33.92
N GLU A 405 11.08 11.69 -35.16
CA GLU A 405 11.55 10.51 -35.90
C GLU A 405 12.73 9.81 -35.20
N ARG A 406 13.50 10.54 -34.38
CA ARG A 406 14.59 9.98 -33.58
C ARG A 406 14.08 9.15 -32.39
N GLY A 407 12.84 9.37 -31.97
CA GLY A 407 12.20 8.71 -30.83
C GLY A 407 11.75 9.67 -29.73
N TRP A 408 11.54 9.12 -28.53
CA TRP A 408 11.04 9.83 -27.37
C TRP A 408 12.16 10.56 -26.64
N SER A 409 12.04 11.88 -26.50
CA SER A 409 13.03 12.69 -25.76
C SER A 409 13.08 12.30 -24.28
N ILE A 410 14.29 12.14 -23.74
CA ILE A 410 14.51 11.86 -22.32
C ILE A 410 14.81 13.17 -21.59
N GLY A 411 13.79 13.71 -20.90
CA GLY A 411 13.90 14.99 -20.21
C GLY A 411 14.46 16.09 -21.12
N ALA A 412 15.44 16.84 -20.62
CA ALA A 412 16.22 17.82 -21.37
C ALA A 412 17.64 17.32 -21.71
N THR A 413 17.90 16.00 -21.63
CA THR A 413 19.24 15.42 -21.83
C THR A 413 19.76 15.57 -23.27
N GLY A 414 18.86 15.78 -24.24
CA GLY A 414 19.15 15.78 -25.67
C GLY A 414 19.25 14.38 -26.30
N ALA A 415 19.06 13.32 -25.51
CA ALA A 415 19.01 11.94 -25.97
C ALA A 415 17.57 11.47 -26.19
N PHE A 416 17.43 10.37 -26.94
CA PHE A 416 16.16 9.79 -27.36
C PHE A 416 16.13 8.29 -27.07
N LEU A 417 14.99 7.82 -26.58
CA LEU A 417 14.62 6.41 -26.58
C LEU A 417 13.91 6.09 -27.91
N ALA A 418 14.14 4.93 -28.51
CA ALA A 418 13.60 4.56 -29.81
C ALA A 418 12.05 4.73 -29.89
N PRO A 419 11.49 5.07 -31.07
CA PRO A 419 10.05 5.34 -31.23
C PRO A 419 9.14 4.20 -30.79
N ASP A 420 9.60 2.95 -30.92
CA ASP A 420 8.91 1.71 -30.56
C ASP A 420 9.28 1.19 -29.17
N ALA A 421 9.89 2.02 -28.32
CA ALA A 421 10.21 1.68 -26.95
C ALA A 421 9.50 2.62 -25.96
N ALA A 422 9.17 2.08 -24.79
CA ALA A 422 8.53 2.79 -23.71
C ALA A 422 9.12 2.40 -22.35
N LEU A 423 9.22 3.38 -21.45
CA LEU A 423 9.66 3.22 -20.07
C LEU A 423 8.61 3.81 -19.12
N VAL A 424 8.25 3.07 -18.08
CA VAL A 424 7.51 3.60 -16.92
C VAL A 424 8.28 3.26 -15.66
N VAL A 425 8.56 4.27 -14.85
CA VAL A 425 9.35 4.13 -13.62
C VAL A 425 8.52 4.70 -12.48
N ALA A 426 8.14 3.86 -11.53
CA ALA A 426 7.38 4.21 -10.35
C ALA A 426 8.19 3.89 -9.09
N SER A 427 8.17 4.81 -8.14
CA SER A 427 8.97 4.79 -6.93
C SER A 427 8.09 5.18 -5.76
N ALA A 428 8.21 4.47 -4.65
CA ALA A 428 7.41 4.70 -3.47
C ALA A 428 8.18 4.38 -2.18
N GLY A 429 8.33 5.41 -1.34
CA GLY A 429 8.78 5.24 0.05
C GLY A 429 7.81 4.42 0.90
N GLU A 430 8.22 4.05 2.12
CA GLU A 430 7.42 3.19 3.01
C GLU A 430 6.00 3.71 3.22
N GLU A 431 5.85 5.01 3.45
CA GLU A 431 4.56 5.63 3.76
C GLU A 431 3.60 5.67 2.57
N VAL A 432 4.07 5.45 1.34
CA VAL A 432 3.30 5.69 0.11
C VAL A 432 3.37 4.56 -0.90
N GLY A 433 3.83 3.37 -0.51
CA GLY A 433 3.92 2.24 -1.44
C GLY A 433 4.86 1.13 -0.98
N ASN A 434 6.05 1.51 -0.51
CA ASN A 434 7.18 0.61 -0.34
C ASN A 434 7.40 -0.27 -1.59
N ASP A 435 7.60 0.37 -2.73
CA ASP A 435 7.80 -0.36 -3.99
C ASP A 435 8.62 0.44 -5.00
N ALA A 436 9.33 -0.29 -5.86
CA ALA A 436 10.07 0.23 -6.99
C ALA A 436 9.72 -0.60 -8.22
N ARG A 437 8.98 -0.01 -9.15
CA ARG A 437 8.49 -0.70 -10.35
C ARG A 437 9.08 -0.05 -11.59
N LEU A 438 9.77 -0.84 -12.40
CA LEU A 438 10.37 -0.40 -13.66
C LEU A 438 9.84 -1.26 -14.80
N PHE A 439 9.18 -0.64 -15.76
CA PHE A 439 8.62 -1.29 -16.94
C PHE A 439 9.40 -0.87 -18.18
N VAL A 440 9.83 -1.87 -18.97
CA VAL A 440 10.34 -1.67 -20.32
C VAL A 440 9.37 -2.34 -21.27
N ASN A 441 8.77 -1.55 -22.15
CA ASN A 441 7.72 -2.01 -23.07
C ASN A 441 6.59 -2.76 -22.35
N GLY A 442 6.25 -2.31 -21.14
CA GLY A 442 5.19 -2.89 -20.30
C GLY A 442 5.60 -4.13 -19.50
N ARG A 443 6.83 -4.63 -19.65
CA ARG A 443 7.36 -5.74 -18.86
C ARG A 443 8.11 -5.24 -17.64
N GLU A 444 7.71 -5.70 -16.46
CA GLU A 444 8.38 -5.40 -15.20
C GLU A 444 9.77 -6.04 -15.14
N ILE A 445 10.77 -5.24 -14.76
CA ILE A 445 12.18 -5.66 -14.71
C ILE A 445 12.91 -5.26 -13.43
N ALA A 446 12.25 -4.59 -12.49
CA ALA A 446 12.81 -4.33 -11.17
C ALA A 446 13.00 -5.64 -10.39
N ASP A 447 14.03 -5.71 -9.56
CA ASP A 447 14.21 -6.81 -8.62
C ASP A 447 13.41 -6.52 -7.33
N GLU A 448 13.24 -7.51 -6.44
CA GLU A 448 12.61 -7.26 -5.14
C GLU A 448 13.63 -6.71 -4.13
N GLY A 449 13.22 -5.76 -3.27
CA GLY A 449 14.03 -5.30 -2.15
C GLY A 449 13.96 -3.79 -1.91
N ARG A 450 14.56 -3.34 -0.81
CA ARG A 450 14.66 -1.92 -0.43
C ARG A 450 15.83 -1.23 -1.12
N GLY A 451 15.74 0.07 -1.36
CA GLY A 451 16.86 0.90 -1.84
C GLY A 451 16.69 1.33 -3.28
N TYR A 452 17.80 1.70 -3.94
CA TYR A 452 17.80 2.09 -5.35
C TYR A 452 17.73 0.87 -6.26
N HIS A 453 16.77 0.85 -7.17
CA HIS A 453 16.67 -0.10 -8.26
C HIS A 453 17.04 0.61 -9.55
N LEU A 454 18.14 0.18 -10.18
CA LEU A 454 18.70 0.83 -11.36
C LEU A 454 18.76 -0.14 -12.55
N VAL A 455 18.36 0.35 -13.72
CA VAL A 455 18.41 -0.39 -14.98
C VAL A 455 19.15 0.46 -16.01
N ALA A 456 20.21 -0.09 -16.59
CA ALA A 456 20.92 0.48 -17.73
C ALA A 456 20.36 -0.08 -19.04
N LEU A 457 20.07 0.80 -20.00
CA LEU A 457 19.53 0.46 -21.30
C LEU A 457 20.30 1.14 -22.43
N ASP A 458 20.27 0.53 -23.61
CA ASP A 458 20.65 1.23 -24.83
C ASP A 458 19.48 2.07 -25.39
N ALA A 459 19.74 2.83 -26.46
CA ALA A 459 18.75 3.69 -27.08
C ALA A 459 17.54 2.95 -27.67
N THR A 460 17.63 1.63 -27.89
CA THR A 460 16.51 0.80 -28.36
C THR A 460 15.62 0.30 -27.22
N GLY A 461 16.01 0.58 -25.97
CA GLY A 461 15.34 0.04 -24.79
C GLY A 461 15.80 -1.38 -24.43
N ALA A 462 16.86 -1.90 -25.05
CA ALA A 462 17.43 -3.19 -24.66
C ALA A 462 18.15 -3.04 -23.32
N VAL A 463 17.83 -3.92 -22.37
CA VAL A 463 18.47 -3.93 -21.04
C VAL A 463 19.92 -4.40 -21.18
N LEU A 464 20.85 -3.54 -20.77
CA LEU A 464 22.29 -3.81 -20.75
C LEU A 464 22.72 -4.44 -19.43
N ASP A 465 22.21 -3.89 -18.31
CA ASP A 465 22.45 -4.38 -16.96
C ASP A 465 21.37 -3.86 -16.00
N ARG A 466 21.20 -4.51 -14.86
CA ARG A 466 20.29 -4.06 -13.80
C ARG A 466 20.78 -4.52 -12.43
N THR A 467 20.51 -3.73 -11.41
CA THR A 467 20.97 -4.00 -10.05
C THR A 467 20.15 -3.22 -9.02
N GLN A 468 20.20 -3.69 -7.77
CA GLN A 468 19.58 -3.06 -6.62
C GLN A 468 20.66 -2.74 -5.56
N PHE A 469 20.55 -1.57 -4.91
CA PHE A 469 21.49 -1.09 -3.90
C PHE A 469 20.75 -0.67 -2.63
N ASP A 470 20.95 -1.40 -1.53
CA ASP A 470 20.31 -1.11 -0.25
C ASP A 470 21.15 -0.09 0.54
N THR A 471 21.08 1.17 0.13
CA THR A 471 21.82 2.27 0.76
C THR A 471 21.34 2.57 2.19
N LEU A 472 20.29 1.92 2.70
CA LEU A 472 19.97 1.91 4.13
C LEU A 472 20.82 0.88 4.90
N ALA A 473 21.09 -0.29 4.31
CA ALA A 473 21.78 -1.38 5.00
C ALA A 473 23.26 -1.11 5.28
N ALA A 474 24.00 -0.52 4.33
CA ALA A 474 25.42 -0.25 4.52
C ALA A 474 25.98 0.86 3.60
N PRO A 475 27.00 1.62 4.04
CA PRO A 475 27.72 2.55 3.17
C PRO A 475 28.41 1.91 1.95
N SER A 476 28.73 0.61 2.02
CA SER A 476 29.30 -0.12 0.88
C SER A 476 28.35 -0.19 -0.31
N GLU A 477 27.04 -0.21 -0.07
CA GLU A 477 26.02 -0.22 -1.13
C GLU A 477 26.03 1.09 -1.92
N SER A 478 26.23 2.22 -1.24
CA SER A 478 26.40 3.52 -1.90
C SER A 478 27.68 3.57 -2.74
N ALA A 479 28.79 3.04 -2.22
CA ALA A 479 30.04 2.97 -2.98
C ALA A 479 29.93 2.02 -4.20
N ALA A 480 29.23 0.90 -4.05
CA ALA A 480 28.97 -0.04 -5.14
C ALA A 480 28.08 0.61 -6.22
N MET A 481 27.06 1.37 -5.82
CA MET A 481 26.20 2.12 -6.74
C MET A 481 27.00 3.14 -7.56
N ALA A 482 27.86 3.94 -6.90
CA ALA A 482 28.72 4.89 -7.58
C ALA A 482 29.64 4.19 -8.59
N ALA A 483 30.29 3.09 -8.20
CA ALA A 483 31.18 2.33 -9.07
C ALA A 483 30.44 1.70 -10.27
N TRP A 484 29.21 1.22 -10.07
CA TRP A 484 28.38 0.68 -11.15
C TRP A 484 28.01 1.77 -12.16
N LEU A 485 27.57 2.94 -11.69
CA LEU A 485 27.26 4.10 -12.53
C LEU A 485 28.49 4.66 -13.26
N ASP A 486 29.66 4.70 -12.60
CA ASP A 486 30.94 5.12 -13.18
C ASP A 486 31.41 4.21 -14.33
N ALA A 487 31.04 2.92 -14.29
CA ALA A 487 31.45 1.94 -15.28
C ALA A 487 30.64 2.01 -16.58
N LEU A 488 29.48 2.69 -16.56
CA LEU A 488 28.61 2.80 -17.74
C LEU A 488 29.19 3.80 -18.76
N PRO A 489 29.17 3.48 -20.07
CA PRO A 489 29.63 4.40 -21.10
C PRO A 489 28.65 5.56 -21.31
N ASN A 490 29.18 6.71 -21.77
CA ASN A 490 28.37 7.87 -22.15
C ASN A 490 27.30 7.49 -23.19
N GLY A 491 26.10 8.06 -23.03
CA GLY A 491 24.94 7.80 -23.89
C GLY A 491 24.06 6.63 -23.44
N VAL A 492 24.47 5.84 -22.44
CA VAL A 492 23.61 4.82 -21.82
C VAL A 492 22.46 5.50 -21.08
N ILE A 493 21.25 4.98 -21.28
CA ILE A 493 20.05 5.41 -20.57
C ILE A 493 20.01 4.67 -19.23
N VAL A 494 19.70 5.37 -18.14
CA VAL A 494 19.53 4.78 -16.82
C VAL A 494 18.16 5.16 -16.26
N ALA A 495 17.35 4.15 -15.98
CA ALA A 495 16.09 4.29 -15.28
C ALA A 495 16.28 3.89 -13.80
N GLY A 496 15.74 4.66 -12.87
CA GLY A 496 15.93 4.43 -11.44
C GLY A 496 14.70 4.71 -10.59
N ALA A 497 14.42 3.82 -9.63
CA ALA A 497 13.36 3.95 -8.63
C ALA A 497 13.88 3.61 -7.23
N VAL A 498 13.14 4.00 -6.19
CA VAL A 498 13.45 3.74 -4.77
C VAL A 498 12.28 3.01 -4.12
N ALA A 499 12.58 1.94 -3.38
CA ALA A 499 11.63 1.25 -2.51
C ALA A 499 12.03 1.43 -1.04
N ASP A 500 11.06 1.77 -0.18
CA ASP A 500 11.23 2.12 1.24
C ASP A 500 12.17 3.31 1.49
N GLU A 501 13.48 3.11 1.40
CA GLU A 501 14.51 4.04 1.89
C GLU A 501 15.80 3.91 1.07
N ALA A 502 16.37 5.04 0.62
CA ALA A 502 17.65 5.05 -0.08
C ALA A 502 18.60 6.21 0.28
N SER A 503 18.27 7.00 1.30
CA SER A 503 19.02 8.20 1.68
C SER A 503 20.09 7.98 2.74
N TYR A 504 19.90 7.00 3.65
CA TYR A 504 20.57 7.04 4.95
C TYR A 504 22.10 6.93 4.88
N ASN A 505 22.63 5.99 4.09
CA ASN A 505 24.07 5.90 3.83
C ASN A 505 24.44 6.38 2.41
N LEU A 506 23.59 7.18 1.75
CA LEU A 506 23.89 7.72 0.43
C LEU A 506 25.07 8.72 0.53
N SER A 507 26.16 8.43 -0.18
CA SER A 507 27.40 9.20 -0.15
C SER A 507 27.47 10.25 -1.26
N GLN A 508 28.37 11.23 -1.12
CA GLN A 508 28.60 12.23 -2.15
C GLN A 508 28.97 11.61 -3.50
N ASP A 509 29.84 10.59 -3.52
CA ASP A 509 30.27 9.93 -4.76
C ASP A 509 29.09 9.34 -5.54
N ALA A 510 28.11 8.77 -4.84
CA ALA A 510 26.89 8.24 -5.45
C ALA A 510 25.97 9.35 -5.98
N VAL A 511 25.84 10.45 -5.25
CA VAL A 511 25.09 11.64 -5.69
C VAL A 511 25.74 12.26 -6.93
N ASP A 512 27.07 12.37 -6.95
CA ASP A 512 27.82 12.87 -8.10
C ASP A 512 27.64 11.94 -9.31
N ALA A 513 27.62 10.62 -9.09
CA ALA A 513 27.36 9.65 -10.15
C ALA A 513 25.94 9.78 -10.73
N LEU A 514 24.92 9.96 -9.88
CA LEU A 514 23.55 10.25 -10.31
C LEU A 514 23.45 11.59 -11.06
N ALA A 515 24.16 12.62 -10.60
CA ALA A 515 24.18 13.93 -11.25
C ALA A 515 24.71 13.87 -12.69
N ARG A 516 25.65 12.96 -12.99
CA ARG A 516 26.12 12.71 -14.36
C ARG A 516 25.10 12.03 -15.27
N LEU A 517 24.00 11.51 -14.71
CA LEU A 517 22.83 11.06 -15.48
C LEU A 517 21.89 12.21 -15.82
N GLY A 518 22.12 13.39 -15.25
CA GLY A 518 21.24 14.54 -15.30
C GLY A 518 20.23 14.61 -14.15
N VAL A 519 20.29 13.72 -13.17
CA VAL A 519 19.44 13.78 -11.96
C VAL A 519 19.84 15.00 -11.11
N ALA A 520 18.88 15.81 -10.66
CA ALA A 520 19.14 16.93 -9.74
C ALA A 520 18.85 16.57 -8.28
N THR A 521 17.94 15.64 -8.04
CA THR A 521 17.48 15.31 -6.69
C THR A 521 18.56 14.60 -5.88
N ASP A 522 19.01 15.23 -4.79
CA ASP A 522 19.87 14.62 -3.77
C ASP A 522 19.01 14.11 -2.62
N LEU A 523 18.95 12.79 -2.44
CA LEU A 523 18.13 12.19 -1.38
C LEU A 523 18.75 12.27 0.01
N ARG A 524 20.00 12.70 0.19
CA ARG A 524 20.60 12.73 1.53
C ARG A 524 19.80 13.65 2.45
N GLY A 525 19.39 13.13 3.61
CA GLY A 525 18.50 13.84 4.55
C GLY A 525 17.01 13.77 4.21
N HIS A 526 16.65 13.12 3.09
CA HIS A 526 15.28 12.90 2.64
C HIS A 526 14.87 11.45 2.90
N PHE A 527 14.79 11.09 4.18
CA PHE A 527 14.47 9.73 4.63
C PHE A 527 13.14 9.24 4.05
N ARG A 528 13.18 8.09 3.38
CA ARG A 528 12.02 7.43 2.74
C ARG A 528 11.31 8.20 1.64
N TRP A 529 12.00 9.13 0.98
CA TRP A 529 11.42 9.79 -0.17
C TRP A 529 11.32 8.84 -1.36
N SER A 530 10.18 8.88 -2.04
CA SER A 530 10.03 8.37 -3.39
C SER A 530 10.91 9.18 -4.33
N HIS A 531 11.62 8.51 -5.22
CA HIS A 531 12.43 9.11 -6.28
C HIS A 531 12.43 8.21 -7.52
N ALA A 532 11.86 8.71 -8.62
CA ALA A 532 11.80 8.03 -9.91
C ALA A 532 12.47 8.90 -10.97
N PHE A 533 13.34 8.33 -11.80
CA PHE A 533 14.02 9.07 -12.85
C PHE A 533 14.34 8.23 -14.09
N VAL A 534 14.50 8.92 -15.22
CA VAL A 534 15.15 8.42 -16.45
C VAL A 534 16.18 9.47 -16.88
N GLY A 535 17.45 9.09 -16.81
CA GLY A 535 18.60 9.94 -17.14
C GLY A 535 19.51 9.28 -18.18
N VAL A 536 20.53 10.01 -18.61
CA VAL A 536 21.52 9.52 -19.60
C VAL A 536 22.93 9.83 -19.14
N VAL A 537 23.81 8.83 -19.18
CA VAL A 537 25.21 8.98 -18.77
C VAL A 537 25.91 10.06 -19.60
N GLY A 538 26.43 11.07 -18.92
CA GLY A 538 27.09 12.24 -19.52
C GLY A 538 26.17 13.43 -19.75
N ALA A 539 24.89 13.35 -19.37
CA ALA A 539 23.96 14.47 -19.46
C ALA A 539 24.27 15.56 -18.42
N ALA A 540 23.83 16.79 -18.69
CA ALA A 540 24.00 17.90 -17.76
C ALA A 540 23.15 17.69 -16.49
N PRO A 541 23.65 17.97 -15.27
CA PRO A 541 22.85 17.91 -14.05
C PRO A 541 21.53 18.69 -14.17
N GLY A 542 20.43 18.10 -13.71
CA GLY A 542 19.08 18.64 -13.84
C GLY A 542 18.45 18.55 -15.24
N SER A 543 19.02 17.75 -16.14
CA SER A 543 18.43 17.48 -17.45
C SER A 543 17.68 16.14 -17.55
N ALA A 544 17.78 15.26 -16.55
CA ALA A 544 17.01 14.02 -16.52
C ALA A 544 15.51 14.30 -16.37
N LEU A 545 14.69 13.34 -16.77
CA LEU A 545 13.29 13.31 -16.38
C LEU A 545 13.23 12.71 -14.97
N GLU A 546 12.81 13.47 -13.96
CA GLU A 546 12.76 13.01 -12.58
C GLU A 546 11.52 13.51 -11.83
N ALA A 547 11.12 12.75 -10.82
CA ALA A 547 10.11 13.13 -9.84
C ALA A 547 10.51 12.61 -8.45
N SER A 548 10.21 13.37 -7.41
CA SER A 548 10.43 12.96 -6.03
C SER A 548 9.36 13.50 -5.09
N SER A 549 8.98 12.72 -4.08
CA SER A 549 8.02 13.16 -3.06
C SER A 549 8.10 12.26 -1.83
N LEU A 550 7.84 12.82 -0.64
CA LEU A 550 7.60 12.02 0.56
C LEU A 550 6.14 11.57 0.67
N LEU A 551 5.20 12.45 0.32
CA LEU A 551 3.78 12.26 0.59
C LEU A 551 3.04 11.54 -0.53
N ARG A 552 3.71 11.28 -1.67
CA ARG A 552 3.14 10.59 -2.84
C ARG A 552 4.16 9.67 -3.49
N PRO A 553 3.71 8.64 -4.24
CA PRO A 553 4.58 7.95 -5.19
C PRO A 553 5.14 8.94 -6.22
N ALA A 554 6.38 8.70 -6.64
CA ALA A 554 7.00 9.40 -7.77
C ALA A 554 6.91 8.52 -9.01
N VAL A 555 6.44 9.07 -10.12
CA VAL A 555 6.31 8.33 -11.39
C VAL A 555 6.81 9.18 -12.54
N VAL A 556 7.63 8.59 -13.40
CA VAL A 556 8.06 9.18 -14.68
C VAL A 556 7.88 8.17 -15.81
N ALA A 557 7.63 8.67 -17.02
CA ALA A 557 7.48 7.83 -18.21
C ALA A 557 8.14 8.48 -19.44
N VAL A 558 8.72 7.64 -20.31
CA VAL A 558 9.25 8.02 -21.62
C VAL A 558 8.59 7.10 -22.65
N GLY A 559 7.86 7.66 -23.61
CA GLY A 559 7.03 6.88 -24.52
C GLY A 559 5.62 6.63 -24.00
N ALA A 560 5.02 5.50 -24.38
CA ALA A 560 3.68 5.13 -23.96
C ALA A 560 3.64 4.86 -22.43
N PRO A 561 2.85 5.62 -21.65
CA PRO A 561 2.83 5.53 -20.18
C PRO A 561 1.91 4.37 -19.72
N VAL A 562 2.27 3.14 -20.04
CA VAL A 562 1.48 1.95 -19.70
C VAL A 562 2.36 0.92 -18.99
N ASP A 563 1.91 0.48 -17.82
CA ASP A 563 2.61 -0.44 -16.90
C ASP A 563 2.19 -1.91 -17.06
N ALA A 564 1.86 -2.29 -18.29
CA ALA A 564 1.53 -3.66 -18.69
C ALA A 564 1.97 -3.92 -20.13
N GLU A 565 2.28 -5.17 -20.49
CA GLU A 565 2.82 -5.53 -21.81
C GLU A 565 1.81 -5.30 -22.95
N PHE A 566 0.52 -5.46 -22.67
CA PHE A 566 -0.57 -5.35 -23.64
C PHE A 566 -1.73 -4.54 -23.10
N VAL A 567 -2.49 -3.94 -24.01
CA VAL A 567 -3.78 -3.31 -23.74
C VAL A 567 -4.88 -3.96 -24.58
N SER A 568 -6.07 -4.11 -24.00
CA SER A 568 -7.26 -4.67 -24.67
C SER A 568 -8.20 -3.57 -25.18
N GLY A 569 -8.27 -2.43 -24.50
CA GLY A 569 -9.10 -1.30 -24.87
C GLY A 569 -8.78 -0.07 -24.04
N GLY A 570 -9.66 0.92 -24.07
CA GLY A 570 -9.56 2.08 -23.19
C GLY A 570 -10.86 2.83 -23.00
N VAL A 571 -10.89 3.64 -21.95
CA VAL A 571 -12.02 4.50 -21.58
C VAL A 571 -11.53 5.93 -21.38
N GLY A 572 -12.28 6.88 -21.94
CA GLY A 572 -12.06 8.32 -21.78
C GLY A 572 -13.07 8.93 -20.82
N ARG A 573 -13.85 9.90 -21.30
CA ARG A 573 -14.92 10.51 -20.50
C ARG A 573 -16.13 9.58 -20.35
N ILE A 574 -16.75 9.66 -19.17
CA ILE A 574 -18.05 9.08 -18.85
C ILE A 574 -19.00 10.20 -18.45
N ASP A 575 -20.18 10.24 -19.05
CA ASP A 575 -21.27 11.13 -18.66
C ASP A 575 -22.45 10.31 -18.15
N PHE A 576 -22.96 10.61 -16.96
CA PHE A 576 -24.16 9.98 -16.42
C PHE A 576 -25.28 11.00 -16.21
N THR A 577 -26.43 10.76 -16.85
CA THR A 577 -27.63 11.57 -16.71
C THR A 577 -28.72 10.77 -15.99
N PRO A 578 -29.08 11.12 -14.74
CA PRO A 578 -30.10 10.40 -14.00
C PRO A 578 -31.47 10.45 -14.69
N ALA A 579 -32.27 9.38 -14.56
CA ALA A 579 -33.65 9.38 -15.01
C ALA A 579 -34.46 10.50 -14.31
N GLN A 580 -35.40 11.12 -15.03
CA GLN A 580 -36.32 12.08 -14.42
C GLN A 580 -37.18 11.37 -13.38
N SER A 581 -37.42 12.01 -12.24
CA SER A 581 -38.42 11.52 -11.28
C SER A 581 -39.77 11.43 -11.98
N ALA A 582 -40.43 10.27 -11.91
CA ALA A 582 -41.82 10.16 -12.32
C ALA A 582 -42.62 11.22 -11.55
N PRO A 583 -43.51 12.00 -12.19
CA PRO A 583 -44.38 12.89 -11.46
C PRO A 583 -45.21 12.03 -10.50
N ASP A 584 -45.15 12.35 -9.20
CA ASP A 584 -45.96 11.71 -8.17
C ASP A 584 -47.42 11.68 -8.66
N SER A 585 -47.93 10.48 -8.95
CA SER A 585 -49.28 10.24 -9.48
C SER A 585 -50.31 10.11 -8.38
#